data_AF-A0A6H1QU82-F1
#
_entry.id   AF-A0A6H1QU82-F1
#
_cell.length_a   1.000
_cell.length_b   1.000
_cell.length_c   1.000
_cell.angle_alpha   90.00
_cell.angle_beta   90.00
_cell.angle_gamma   90.00
#
_symmetry.space_group_name_H-M   'P 1'
#
loop_
_entity.id
_entity.type
_entity.pdbx_description
1 polymer ?
#
loop_
_entity_poly.entity_id
_entity_poly.type
_entity_poly.pdbx_seq_one_letter_code
_entity_poly.pdbx_strand_id
1 'polypeptide(L)'
;LRIFEEAARGRIGSLLDGQKVSGGSGLKAGTVMALADMKDMSLETLLDIQPVEEEISERLTQIAEYLVDKQKDIDVKFAEKKRKLTAGDDLQHGVQKIVKVYLAVKRRIQPGDKMAG
;
A
#
# COMPACT_ATOMS: atom_id res chain seq x y z
N LEU A 1 -1.31 0.63 -3.94
CA LEU A 1 -2.38 1.45 -3.33
C LEU A 1 -3.54 0.58 -2.91
N ARG A 2 -4.10 -0.23 -3.82
CA ARG A 2 -5.16 -1.23 -3.55
C ARG A 2 -5.09 -1.98 -2.20
N ILE A 3 -3.91 -2.51 -1.82
CA ILE A 3 -3.75 -3.25 -0.55
C ILE A 3 -4.00 -2.35 0.67
N PHE A 4 -3.52 -1.11 0.64
CA PHE A 4 -3.70 -0.16 1.75
C PHE A 4 -5.16 0.32 1.82
N GLU A 5 -5.80 0.54 0.67
CA GLU A 5 -7.21 0.89 0.58
C GLU A 5 -8.11 -0.24 1.10
N GLU A 6 -7.87 -1.50 0.72
CA GLU A 6 -8.60 -2.67 1.22
C GLU A 6 -8.44 -2.82 2.74
N ALA A 7 -7.21 -2.63 3.26
CA ALA A 7 -6.93 -2.72 4.69
C ALA A 7 -7.54 -1.55 5.50
N ALA A 8 -7.57 -0.35 4.93
CA ALA A 8 -8.23 0.81 5.55
C ALA A 8 -9.75 0.62 5.54
N ARG A 9 -10.32 0.14 4.43
CA ARG A 9 -11.74 -0.18 4.33
C ARG A 9 -12.18 -1.21 5.37
N GLY A 10 -11.40 -2.27 5.57
CA GLY A 10 -11.67 -3.27 6.61
C GLY A 10 -11.67 -2.68 8.02
N ARG A 11 -10.70 -1.81 8.33
CA ARG A 11 -10.61 -1.12 9.61
C ARG A 11 -11.75 -0.13 9.84
N ILE A 12 -12.07 0.71 8.85
CA ILE A 12 -13.17 1.66 8.90
C ILE A 12 -14.50 0.91 9.08
N GLY A 13 -14.71 -0.19 8.35
CA GLY A 13 -15.90 -1.03 8.50
C GLY A 13 -16.07 -1.58 9.92
N SER A 14 -14.98 -2.05 10.55
CA SER A 14 -15.04 -2.53 11.94
C SER A 14 -15.25 -1.42 12.98
N LEU A 15 -14.84 -0.18 12.66
CA LEU A 15 -15.00 0.96 13.57
C LEU A 15 -16.40 1.58 13.49
N LEU A 16 -17.03 1.53 12.31
CA LEU A 16 -18.35 2.11 12.08
C LEU A 16 -19.50 1.12 12.32
N ASP A 17 -19.24 -0.18 12.43
CA ASP A 17 -20.29 -1.18 12.66
C ASP A 17 -20.99 -0.96 14.02
N GLY A 18 -22.30 -0.74 13.98
CA GLY A 18 -23.12 -0.48 15.18
C GLY A 18 -23.04 0.94 15.72
N GLN A 19 -22.28 1.84 15.09
CA GLN A 19 -22.11 3.21 15.55
C GLN A 19 -23.13 4.18 14.93
N LYS A 20 -23.46 5.22 15.70
CA LYS A 20 -24.34 6.30 15.24
C LYS A 20 -23.53 7.34 14.48
N VAL A 21 -24.06 7.77 13.34
CA VAL A 21 -23.46 8.84 12.53
C VAL A 21 -24.20 10.16 12.73
N SER A 22 -23.45 11.25 12.84
CA SER A 22 -23.99 12.62 12.93
C SER A 22 -24.31 13.19 11.53
N GLY A 23 -23.77 12.57 10.48
CA GLY A 23 -24.00 12.91 9.08
C GLY A 23 -22.86 12.37 8.19
N GLY A 24 -22.84 12.78 6.92
CA GLY A 24 -21.81 12.40 5.93
C GLY A 24 -22.32 11.45 4.86
N SER A 25 -21.81 11.59 3.63
CA SER A 25 -22.18 10.77 2.46
C SER A 25 -23.69 10.59 2.20
N GLY A 26 -24.49 11.65 2.42
CA GLY A 26 -25.94 11.62 2.18
C GLY A 26 -26.79 10.91 3.25
N LEU A 27 -26.18 10.49 4.36
CA LEU A 27 -26.88 9.85 5.48
C LEU A 27 -27.45 10.88 6.46
N LYS A 28 -28.62 10.57 7.05
CA LYS A 28 -29.27 11.41 8.05
C LYS A 28 -28.62 11.21 9.43
N ALA A 29 -28.59 12.29 10.22
CA ALA A 29 -28.15 12.25 11.60
C ALA A 29 -28.92 11.21 12.41
N GLY A 30 -28.20 10.36 13.16
CA GLY A 30 -28.75 9.31 14.01
C GLY A 30 -28.92 7.95 13.34
N THR A 31 -28.52 7.79 12.06
CA THR A 31 -28.53 6.48 11.39
C THR A 31 -27.52 5.55 12.08
N VAL A 32 -27.92 4.29 12.32
CA VAL A 32 -27.00 3.25 12.81
C VAL A 32 -26.45 2.54 11.59
N MET A 33 -25.13 2.51 11.45
CA MET A 33 -24.50 1.88 10.30
C MET A 33 -24.39 0.37 10.49
N ALA A 34 -24.78 -0.39 9.46
CA ALA A 34 -24.60 -1.84 9.41
C ALA A 34 -23.52 -2.22 8.39
N LEU A 35 -22.77 -3.28 8.68
CA LEU A 35 -21.77 -3.88 7.79
C LEU A 35 -22.27 -4.18 6.35
N ALA A 36 -23.57 -4.41 6.17
CA ALA A 36 -24.17 -4.65 4.86
C ALA A 36 -24.21 -3.40 3.98
N ASP A 37 -24.50 -2.24 4.56
CA ASP A 37 -24.65 -0.97 3.82
C ASP A 37 -23.28 -0.40 3.41
N MET A 38 -22.22 -0.75 4.15
CA MET A 38 -20.85 -0.31 3.90
C MET A 38 -20.13 -1.12 2.82
N LYS A 39 -20.69 -2.24 2.34
CA LYS A 39 -20.03 -3.10 1.34
C LYS A 39 -19.99 -2.48 -0.06
N ASP A 40 -20.98 -1.67 -0.40
CA ASP A 40 -21.12 -1.10 -1.75
C ASP A 40 -20.61 0.35 -1.85
N MET A 41 -20.33 1.00 -0.72
CA MET A 41 -19.82 2.38 -0.68
C MET A 41 -18.37 2.48 -1.15
N SER A 42 -17.94 3.62 -1.69
CA SER A 42 -16.51 3.86 -2.00
C SER A 42 -15.72 4.20 -0.72
N LEU A 43 -14.40 4.05 -0.75
CA LEU A 43 -13.54 4.45 0.38
C LEU A 43 -13.69 5.95 0.69
N GLU A 44 -13.81 6.78 -0.35
CA GLU A 44 -14.01 8.22 -0.21
C GLU A 44 -15.32 8.52 0.53
N THR A 45 -16.41 7.84 0.16
CA THR A 45 -17.69 7.99 0.85
C THR A 45 -17.64 7.49 2.30
N LEU A 46 -16.85 6.45 2.58
CA LEU A 46 -16.68 5.93 3.95
C LEU A 46 -15.85 6.86 4.84
N LEU A 47 -14.88 7.58 4.27
CA LEU A 47 -14.07 8.58 4.97
C LEU A 47 -14.82 9.89 5.23
N ASP A 48 -15.82 10.22 4.42
CA ASP A 48 -16.69 11.39 4.59
C ASP A 48 -17.74 11.23 5.71
N ILE A 49 -17.94 10.00 6.19
CA ILE A 49 -18.87 9.72 7.28
C ILE A 49 -18.35 10.33 8.59
N GLN A 50 -19.22 11.10 9.26
CA GLN A 50 -18.93 11.65 10.58
C GLN A 50 -19.64 10.83 11.67
N PRO A 51 -18.88 10.12 12.53
CA PRO A 51 -19.43 9.48 13.72
C PRO A 51 -19.90 10.51 14.74
N VAL A 52 -20.85 10.13 15.60
CA VAL A 52 -21.22 10.92 16.78
C VAL A 52 -20.14 10.85 17.86
N GLU A 53 -19.42 9.72 17.94
CA GLU A 53 -18.38 9.48 18.94
C GLU A 53 -17.04 10.10 18.52
N GLU A 54 -16.50 10.98 19.38
CA GLU A 54 -15.30 11.76 19.11
C GLU A 54 -14.05 10.88 18.95
N GLU A 55 -13.90 9.83 19.77
CA GLU A 55 -12.77 8.89 19.66
C GLU A 55 -12.72 8.18 18.30
N ILE A 56 -13.89 7.85 17.74
CA ILE A 56 -13.98 7.20 16.42
C ILE A 56 -13.68 8.19 15.32
N SER A 57 -14.16 9.43 15.45
CA SER A 57 -13.84 10.53 14.53
C SER A 57 -12.33 10.80 14.47
N GLU A 58 -11.65 10.83 15.61
CA GLU A 58 -10.19 10.96 15.66
C GLU A 58 -9.48 9.79 14.96
N ARG A 59 -9.91 8.55 15.22
CA ARG A 59 -9.34 7.36 14.56
C ARG A 59 -9.54 7.36 13.05
N LEU A 60 -10.71 7.80 12.56
CA LEU A 60 -10.97 7.95 11.12
C LEU A 60 -10.05 9.00 10.50
N THR A 61 -9.87 10.13 11.18
CA THR A 61 -8.96 11.21 10.73
C THR A 61 -7.53 10.70 10.63
N GLN A 62 -7.04 9.96 11.64
CA GLN A 62 -5.71 9.34 11.61
C GLN A 62 -5.55 8.34 10.45
N ILE A 63 -6.59 7.56 10.14
CA ILE A 63 -6.57 6.64 8.99
C ILE A 63 -6.50 7.42 7.67
N ALA A 64 -7.24 8.52 7.55
CA ALA A 64 -7.23 9.38 6.37
C ALA A 64 -5.84 10.00 6.14
N GLU A 65 -5.25 10.60 7.19
CA GLU A 65 -3.91 11.17 7.16
C GLU A 65 -2.86 10.12 6.78
N TYR A 66 -2.93 8.95 7.40
CA TYR A 66 -2.03 7.83 7.09
C TYR A 66 -2.11 7.41 5.63
N LEU A 67 -3.32 7.35 5.03
CA LEU A 67 -3.48 6.99 3.62
C LEU A 67 -2.86 8.04 2.70
N VAL A 68 -3.07 9.33 2.99
CA VAL A 68 -2.49 10.44 2.23
C VAL A 68 -0.96 10.40 2.27
N ASP A 69 -0.37 10.17 3.43
CA ASP A 69 1.07 10.09 3.58
C ASP A 69 1.65 8.86 2.89
N LYS A 70 0.96 7.71 2.97
CA LYS A 70 1.39 6.50 2.24
C LYS A 70 1.29 6.65 0.73
N GLN A 71 0.28 7.37 0.23
CA GLN A 71 0.19 7.71 -1.19
C GLN A 71 1.43 8.49 -1.63
N LYS A 72 1.75 9.58 -0.92
CA LYS A 72 2.95 10.40 -1.20
C LYS A 72 4.23 9.57 -1.15
N ASP A 73 4.41 8.74 -0.12
CA ASP A 73 5.58 7.86 0.02
C ASP A 73 5.75 6.92 -1.18
N ILE A 74 4.65 6.35 -1.67
CA ILE A 74 4.64 5.43 -2.80
C ILE A 74 5.02 6.18 -4.08
N ASP A 75 4.46 7.37 -4.30
CA ASP A 75 4.72 8.17 -5.49
C ASP A 75 6.18 8.62 -5.56
N VAL A 76 6.75 9.05 -4.42
CA VAL A 76 8.18 9.40 -4.32
C VAL A 76 9.06 8.19 -4.65
N LYS A 77 8.79 7.03 -4.05
CA LYS A 77 9.55 5.80 -4.32
C LYS A 77 9.40 5.34 -5.77
N PHE A 78 8.22 5.51 -6.34
CA PHE A 78 7.96 5.18 -7.74
C PHE A 78 8.75 6.09 -8.68
N ALA A 79 8.72 7.40 -8.45
CA ALA A 79 9.49 8.37 -9.21
C ALA A 79 11.00 8.10 -9.11
N GLU A 80 11.51 7.76 -7.92
CA GLU A 80 12.91 7.40 -7.71
C GLU A 80 13.29 6.13 -8.48
N LYS A 81 12.47 5.08 -8.43
CA LYS A 81 12.69 3.84 -9.18
C LYS A 81 12.66 4.07 -10.68
N LYS A 82 11.68 4.84 -11.17
CA LYS A 82 11.58 5.22 -12.58
C LYS A 82 12.84 5.94 -13.03
N ARG A 83 13.30 6.94 -12.25
CA ARG A 83 14.55 7.66 -12.52
C ARG A 83 15.74 6.72 -12.58
N LYS A 84 15.89 5.78 -11.63
CA LYS A 84 17.00 4.81 -11.61
C LYS A 84 16.97 3.86 -12.81
N LEU A 85 15.79 3.47 -13.28
CA LEU A 85 15.64 2.59 -14.45
C LEU A 85 15.88 3.30 -15.79
N THR A 86 15.53 4.59 -15.89
CA THR A 86 15.73 5.38 -17.11
C THR A 86 17.09 6.08 -17.16
N ALA A 87 17.75 6.24 -16.01
CA ALA A 87 19.10 6.76 -15.96
C ALA A 87 20.03 5.84 -16.74
N GLY A 88 20.97 6.43 -17.48
CA GLY A 88 22.02 5.66 -18.13
C GLY A 88 22.95 5.01 -17.10
N ASP A 89 23.57 3.91 -17.51
CA ASP A 89 24.62 3.27 -16.72
C ASP A 89 25.89 4.14 -16.72
N ASP A 90 26.56 4.20 -15.57
CA ASP A 90 27.88 4.81 -15.47
C ASP A 90 28.93 3.84 -16.03
N LEU A 91 29.39 4.11 -17.25
CA LEU A 91 30.33 3.28 -17.98
C LEU A 91 31.72 3.94 -18.02
N GLN A 92 32.77 3.13 -18.04
CA GLN A 92 34.13 3.63 -18.23
C GLN A 92 34.24 4.38 -19.56
N HIS A 93 35.08 5.42 -19.59
CA HIS A 93 35.37 6.21 -20.78
C HIS A 93 35.79 5.31 -21.96
N GLY A 94 35.04 5.43 -23.07
CA GLY A 94 35.22 4.62 -24.29
C GLY A 94 34.28 3.41 -24.42
N VAL A 95 33.54 3.03 -23.37
CA VAL A 95 32.59 1.91 -23.39
C VAL A 95 31.18 2.41 -23.66
N GLN A 96 30.55 1.92 -24.73
CA GLN A 96 29.17 2.33 -25.10
C GLN A 96 28.08 1.44 -24.47
N LYS A 97 28.35 0.14 -24.28
CA LYS A 97 27.38 -0.81 -23.71
C LYS A 97 28.09 -2.00 -23.08
N ILE A 98 27.58 -2.49 -21.94
CA ILE A 98 28.04 -3.73 -21.29
C ILE A 98 26.91 -4.76 -21.31
N VAL A 99 27.23 -6.03 -21.59
CA VAL A 99 26.29 -7.16 -21.51
C VAL A 99 26.88 -8.21 -20.57
N LYS A 100 26.17 -8.52 -19.47
CA LYS A 100 26.56 -9.56 -18.51
C LYS A 100 25.73 -10.82 -18.75
N VAL A 101 26.39 -11.95 -19.00
CA VAL A 101 25.74 -13.26 -19.17
C VAL A 101 25.93 -14.09 -17.91
N TYR A 102 24.84 -14.44 -17.24
CA TYR A 102 24.86 -15.29 -16.05
C TYR A 102 24.57 -16.74 -16.46
N LEU A 103 25.54 -17.63 -16.27
CA LEU A 103 25.40 -19.06 -16.57
C LEU A 103 25.39 -19.86 -15.27
N ALA A 104 24.27 -20.51 -14.98
CA ALA A 104 24.20 -21.49 -13.90
C ALA A 104 24.63 -22.87 -14.42
N VAL A 105 25.64 -23.48 -13.80
CA VAL A 105 26.12 -24.82 -14.15
C VAL A 105 26.06 -25.72 -12.92
N LYS A 106 25.39 -26.87 -13.05
CA LYS A 106 25.42 -27.91 -12.04
C LYS A 106 26.70 -28.73 -12.19
N ARG A 107 27.58 -28.68 -11.20
CA ARG A 107 28.80 -29.49 -11.17
C ARG A 107 28.51 -30.87 -10.57
N ARG A 108 29.16 -31.88 -11.11
CA ARG A 108 29.21 -33.23 -10.54
C ARG A 108 30.52 -33.38 -9.78
N ILE A 109 30.51 -34.15 -8.69
CA ILE A 109 31.71 -34.43 -7.92
C ILE A 109 32.75 -35.18 -8.78
N GLN A 110 34.01 -34.78 -8.70
CA GLN A 110 35.12 -35.41 -9.40
C GLN A 110 36.17 -35.92 -8.41
N PRO A 111 36.91 -37.00 -8.73
CA PRO A 111 38.09 -37.40 -7.96
C PRO A 111 39.07 -36.22 -7.88
N GLY A 112 39.44 -35.82 -6.67
CA GLY A 112 40.25 -34.62 -6.42
C GLY A 112 39.46 -33.42 -5.90
N ASP A 113 38.13 -33.49 -5.83
CA ASP A 113 37.34 -32.50 -5.10
C ASP A 113 37.64 -32.60 -3.60
N LYS A 114 37.98 -31.45 -2.99
CA LYS A 114 38.25 -31.36 -1.56
C LYS A 114 36.95 -31.58 -0.78
N MET A 115 36.79 -32.79 -0.27
CA MET A 115 35.71 -33.16 0.64
C MET A 115 36.26 -33.05 2.07
N ALA A 116 35.72 -32.14 2.86
CA ALA A 116 36.01 -32.09 4.30
C ALA A 116 35.02 -33.00 5.04
N GLY A 117 35.53 -33.76 6.01
CA GLY A 117 34.76 -34.52 7.00
C GLY A 117 34.91 -33.92 8.38
#